data_AF-A0A3M8CKP7-F1
#
_entry.id   AF-A0A3M8CKP7-F1
#
_cell.length_a   1.000
_cell.length_b   1.000
_cell.length_c   1.000
_cell.angle_alpha   90.00
_cell.angle_beta   90.00
_cell.angle_gamma   90.00
#
_symmetry.space_group_name_H-M   'P 1'
#
loop_
_entity.id
_entity.type
_entity.pdbx_description
1 polymer ?
#
loop_
_entity_poly.entity_id
_entity_poly.type
_entity_poly.pdbx_seq_one_letter_code
_entity_poly.pdbx_strand_id
1 'polypeptide(L)'
;MEKPIRATPLAVRLIPNVDPQFAEKLNLPSHIRSLGLLTSTIDDVGYTAIDEATKKAAVEVVYAKSFYAGSGHASGPLSGEFIGIIGGATPSEVQSGLDAAISFMEGGACFYALNEEGTHAYYAHVVSRTGSYLSGMASIPEGEPLAYLIAPPLEAMCGIDAALKAADVKMVQFYGPPTETNFGGGLLTGSQSACTAAAEAFAEAVRSVARQPVKR
;
A
#
# COMPACT_ATOMS: atom_id res chain seq x y z
N MET A 1 12.96 20.03 4.21
CA MET A 1 12.75 19.01 3.16
C MET A 1 12.29 17.75 3.88
N GLU A 2 11.21 17.11 3.42
CA GLU A 2 10.66 15.93 4.11
C GLU A 2 11.61 14.74 3.95
N LYS A 3 11.86 14.02 5.05
CA LYS A 3 12.76 12.86 5.07
C LYS A 3 11.97 11.63 4.62
N PRO A 4 12.28 11.03 3.46
CA PRO A 4 11.57 9.84 2.99
C PRO A 4 11.94 8.62 3.84
N ILE A 5 10.95 7.77 4.11
CA ILE A 5 11.06 6.48 4.79
C ILE A 5 10.63 5.41 3.78
N ARG A 6 11.62 4.81 3.13
CA ARG A 6 11.40 3.81 2.07
C ARG A 6 11.16 2.43 2.66
N ALA A 7 10.32 1.66 1.98
CA ALA A 7 10.10 0.26 2.31
C ALA A 7 11.29 -0.59 1.87
N THR A 8 11.58 -1.63 2.64
CA THR A 8 12.63 -2.61 2.32
C THR A 8 11.99 -3.98 2.18
N PRO A 9 12.20 -4.71 1.06
CA PRO A 9 11.85 -6.12 0.97
C PRO A 9 12.73 -6.94 1.91
N LEU A 10 12.12 -7.81 2.73
CA LEU A 10 12.82 -8.58 3.75
C LEU A 10 13.07 -10.03 3.32
N ALA A 11 12.06 -10.67 2.74
CA ALA A 11 12.18 -11.99 2.14
C ALA A 11 11.38 -12.05 0.85
N VAL A 12 11.94 -12.72 -0.16
CA VAL A 12 11.31 -12.92 -1.47
C VAL A 12 11.51 -14.38 -1.89
N ARG A 13 10.42 -15.07 -2.29
CA ARG A 13 10.47 -16.46 -2.74
C ARG A 13 9.52 -16.68 -3.91
N LEU A 14 9.94 -17.56 -4.82
CA LEU A 14 9.13 -18.05 -5.92
C LEU A 14 8.81 -19.53 -5.67
N ILE A 15 7.54 -19.90 -5.83
CA ILE A 15 7.06 -21.28 -5.78
C ILE A 15 6.58 -21.63 -7.19
N PRO A 16 7.34 -22.42 -7.96
CA PRO A 16 6.87 -22.94 -9.23
C PRO A 16 5.97 -24.15 -8.99
N ASN A 17 4.90 -24.30 -9.77
CA ASN A 17 3.98 -25.43 -9.69
C ASN A 17 3.47 -25.68 -8.25
N VAL A 18 2.72 -24.71 -7.74
CA VAL A 18 2.13 -24.76 -6.39
C VAL A 18 1.40 -26.08 -6.16
N ASP A 19 1.58 -26.66 -4.97
CA ASP A 19 0.89 -27.88 -4.57
C ASP A 19 -0.64 -27.70 -4.67
N PRO A 20 -1.39 -28.69 -5.23
CA PRO A 20 -2.83 -28.55 -5.43
C PRO A 20 -3.64 -28.32 -4.14
N GLN A 21 -3.26 -28.92 -3.02
CA GLN A 21 -3.97 -28.72 -1.75
C GLN A 21 -3.72 -27.30 -1.23
N PHE A 22 -2.51 -26.78 -1.42
CA PHE A 22 -2.22 -25.40 -1.03
C PHE A 22 -2.91 -24.38 -1.94
N ALA A 23 -2.94 -24.65 -3.24
CA ALA A 23 -3.69 -23.85 -4.22
C ALA A 23 -5.19 -23.77 -3.87
N GLU A 24 -5.78 -24.90 -3.45
CA GLU A 24 -7.17 -24.93 -2.98
C GLU A 24 -7.37 -24.05 -1.74
N LYS A 25 -6.47 -24.11 -0.75
CA LYS A 25 -6.57 -23.28 0.47
C LYS A 25 -6.39 -21.79 0.21
N LEU A 26 -5.63 -21.42 -0.82
CA LEU A 26 -5.48 -20.04 -1.27
C LEU A 26 -6.60 -19.60 -2.24
N ASN A 27 -7.55 -20.49 -2.55
CA ASN A 27 -8.61 -20.28 -3.54
C ASN A 27 -8.07 -19.80 -4.90
N LEU A 28 -6.97 -20.40 -5.36
CA LEU A 28 -6.34 -19.99 -6.61
C LEU A 28 -7.24 -20.30 -7.82
N PRO A 29 -7.40 -19.35 -8.76
CA PRO A 29 -7.91 -19.65 -10.08
C PRO A 29 -7.06 -20.73 -10.78
N SER A 30 -7.70 -21.56 -11.62
CA SER A 30 -7.04 -22.71 -12.26
C SER A 30 -5.88 -22.35 -13.20
N HIS A 31 -5.82 -21.10 -13.67
CA HIS A 31 -4.74 -20.60 -14.52
C HIS A 31 -3.50 -20.16 -13.71
N ILE A 32 -3.62 -19.91 -12.41
CA ILE A 32 -2.49 -19.57 -11.54
C ILE A 32 -1.79 -20.86 -11.10
N ARG A 33 -0.53 -21.01 -11.50
CA ARG A 33 0.30 -22.21 -11.21
C ARG A 33 1.58 -21.88 -10.45
N SER A 34 2.02 -20.64 -10.49
CA SER A 34 3.22 -20.17 -9.82
C SER A 34 2.87 -19.03 -8.87
N LEU A 35 3.55 -18.97 -7.74
CA LEU A 35 3.37 -17.93 -6.73
C LEU A 35 4.68 -17.19 -6.46
N GLY A 36 4.58 -15.89 -6.28
CA GLY A 36 5.64 -15.02 -5.80
C GLY A 36 5.24 -14.48 -4.45
N LEU A 37 6.08 -14.66 -3.44
CA LEU A 37 5.85 -14.24 -2.07
C LEU A 37 6.88 -13.20 -1.69
N LEU A 38 6.44 -12.11 -1.06
CA LEU A 38 7.33 -11.11 -0.50
C LEU A 38 6.84 -10.61 0.85
N THR A 39 7.77 -10.24 1.72
CA THR A 39 7.50 -9.47 2.95
C THR A 39 8.24 -8.14 2.92
N SER A 40 7.69 -7.11 3.55
CA SER A 40 8.29 -5.77 3.58
C SER A 40 8.15 -5.08 4.94
N THR A 41 9.00 -4.06 5.15
CA THR A 41 9.00 -3.23 6.36
C THR A 41 7.86 -2.19 6.41
N ILE A 42 7.16 -1.96 5.30
CA ILE A 42 6.05 -1.00 5.22
C ILE A 42 4.94 -1.63 4.38
N ASP A 43 3.74 -1.70 4.93
CA ASP A 43 2.59 -2.37 4.32
C ASP A 43 1.94 -1.58 3.19
N ASP A 44 1.61 -0.29 3.36
CA ASP A 44 0.96 0.49 2.29
C ASP A 44 1.83 0.69 1.05
N VAL A 45 3.16 0.76 1.24
CA VAL A 45 4.11 0.68 0.12
C VAL A 45 4.10 -0.73 -0.49
N GLY A 46 3.97 -1.77 0.34
CA GLY A 46 3.78 -3.16 -0.08
C GLY A 46 2.55 -3.37 -0.96
N TYR A 47 1.38 -2.88 -0.53
CA TYR A 47 0.13 -2.94 -1.30
C TYR A 47 0.24 -2.19 -2.63
N THR A 48 0.87 -1.01 -2.63
CA THR A 48 1.05 -0.24 -3.86
C THR A 48 2.06 -0.92 -4.81
N ALA A 49 3.09 -1.56 -4.27
CA ALA A 49 4.08 -2.30 -5.05
C ALA A 49 3.48 -3.54 -5.75
N ILE A 50 2.63 -4.31 -5.06
CA ILE A 50 1.97 -5.46 -5.67
C ILE A 50 0.90 -5.04 -6.70
N ASP A 51 0.28 -3.87 -6.54
CA ASP A 51 -0.57 -3.29 -7.58
C ASP A 51 0.25 -2.87 -8.81
N GLU A 52 1.42 -2.26 -8.60
CA GLU A 52 2.37 -1.96 -9.68
C GLU A 52 2.76 -3.23 -10.45
N ALA A 53 2.98 -4.35 -9.74
CA ALA A 53 3.28 -5.63 -10.38
C ALA A 53 2.20 -6.08 -11.37
N THR A 54 0.91 -5.90 -11.03
CA THR A 54 -0.21 -6.27 -11.93
C THR A 54 -0.24 -5.47 -13.23
N LYS A 55 0.41 -4.29 -13.27
CA LYS A 55 0.55 -3.46 -14.48
C LYS A 55 1.75 -3.85 -15.33
N LYS A 56 2.72 -4.56 -14.76
CA LYS A 56 4.04 -4.80 -15.38
C LYS A 56 4.24 -6.24 -15.82
N ALA A 57 3.48 -7.18 -15.26
CA ALA A 57 3.52 -8.60 -15.59
C ALA A 57 2.12 -9.21 -15.58
N ALA A 58 1.95 -10.37 -16.21
CA ALA A 58 0.69 -11.11 -16.19
C ALA A 58 0.50 -11.84 -14.85
N VAL A 59 0.32 -11.06 -13.79
CA VAL A 59 0.17 -11.52 -12.41
C VAL A 59 -1.06 -10.91 -11.74
N GLU A 60 -1.62 -11.65 -10.80
CA GLU A 60 -2.74 -11.23 -9.97
C GLU A 60 -2.33 -11.28 -8.50
N VAL A 61 -2.84 -10.36 -7.68
CA VAL A 61 -2.66 -10.45 -6.23
C VAL A 61 -3.60 -11.51 -5.69
N VAL A 62 -3.01 -12.54 -5.09
CA VAL A 62 -3.72 -13.69 -4.51
C VAL A 62 -4.01 -13.45 -3.03
N TYR A 63 -3.05 -12.86 -2.32
CA TYR A 63 -3.13 -12.66 -0.89
C TYR A 63 -2.31 -11.44 -0.51
N ALA A 64 -2.86 -10.57 0.33
CA ALA A 64 -2.13 -9.43 0.84
C ALA A 64 -2.65 -9.09 2.24
N LYS A 65 -1.75 -9.03 3.23
CA LYS A 65 -2.11 -8.73 4.62
C LYS A 65 -1.01 -7.97 5.33
N SER A 66 -1.46 -7.04 6.16
CA SER A 66 -0.65 -6.36 7.15
C SER A 66 -0.53 -7.20 8.42
N PHE A 67 0.51 -6.96 9.20
CA PHE A 67 0.74 -7.65 10.48
C PHE A 67 0.44 -6.74 11.67
N TYR A 68 -0.08 -7.36 12.72
CA TYR A 68 -0.45 -6.64 13.94
C TYR A 68 0.75 -5.92 14.57
N ALA A 69 0.53 -4.66 14.96
CA ALA A 69 1.48 -3.78 15.62
C ALA A 69 2.70 -3.32 14.80
N GLY A 70 2.73 -3.62 13.49
CA GLY A 70 3.74 -3.09 12.57
C GLY A 70 5.16 -3.63 12.77
N SER A 71 6.10 -3.12 11.98
CA SER A 71 7.47 -3.66 11.87
C SER A 71 8.29 -3.46 13.14
N GLY A 72 7.89 -2.51 13.99
CA GLY A 72 8.49 -2.33 15.32
C GLY A 72 8.24 -3.51 16.28
N HIS A 73 7.26 -4.38 15.97
CA HIS A 73 6.86 -5.53 16.78
C HIS A 73 6.84 -6.84 15.98
N ALA A 74 7.66 -6.93 14.93
CA ALA A 74 7.74 -8.09 14.06
C ALA A 74 8.12 -9.39 14.81
N SER A 75 7.51 -10.51 14.44
CA SER A 75 7.79 -11.85 15.02
C SER A 75 9.21 -12.37 14.72
N GLY A 76 9.91 -11.77 13.76
CA GLY A 76 11.26 -12.15 13.37
C GLY A 76 11.82 -11.19 12.32
N PRO A 77 13.11 -11.30 12.00
CA PRO A 77 13.82 -10.34 11.13
C PRO A 77 13.31 -10.32 9.68
N LEU A 78 12.55 -11.34 9.26
CA LEU A 78 12.02 -11.46 7.90
C LEU A 78 10.52 -11.12 7.81
N SER A 79 9.85 -10.85 8.93
CA SER A 79 8.41 -10.62 8.93
C SER A 79 8.09 -9.21 8.45
N GLY A 80 8.73 -8.19 9.03
CA GLY A 80 8.31 -6.80 8.81
C GLY A 80 6.87 -6.61 9.25
N GLU A 81 6.04 -5.99 8.42
CA GLU A 81 4.62 -5.74 8.71
C GLU A 81 3.67 -6.09 7.57
N PHE A 82 4.15 -6.76 6.53
CA PHE A 82 3.36 -7.07 5.36
C PHE A 82 3.77 -8.39 4.72
N ILE A 83 2.80 -9.12 4.20
CA ILE A 83 3.00 -10.20 3.23
C ILE A 83 2.13 -9.97 2.00
N GLY A 84 2.77 -10.02 0.83
CA GLY A 84 2.11 -10.05 -0.47
C GLY A 84 2.39 -11.37 -1.19
N ILE A 85 1.36 -11.95 -1.78
CA ILE A 85 1.44 -13.11 -2.65
C ILE A 85 0.81 -12.74 -3.99
N ILE A 86 1.63 -12.78 -5.04
CA ILE A 86 1.19 -12.64 -6.42
C ILE A 86 1.19 -14.01 -7.10
N GLY A 87 0.27 -14.24 -8.02
CA GLY A 87 0.13 -15.48 -8.77
C GLY A 87 0.15 -15.24 -10.27
N GLY A 88 0.73 -16.18 -11.02
CA GLY A 88 0.77 -16.13 -12.47
C GLY A 88 0.76 -17.53 -13.10
N ALA A 89 0.59 -17.57 -14.41
CA ALA A 89 0.54 -18.83 -15.16
C ALA A 89 1.90 -19.53 -15.23
N THR A 90 3.00 -18.76 -15.21
CA THR A 90 4.37 -19.29 -15.32
C THR A 90 5.28 -18.67 -14.25
N PRO A 91 6.39 -19.35 -13.89
CA PRO A 91 7.41 -18.76 -13.03
C PRO A 91 7.99 -17.45 -13.56
N SER A 92 8.11 -17.29 -14.89
CA SER A 92 8.70 -16.08 -15.50
C SER A 92 7.83 -14.84 -15.28
N GLU A 93 6.51 -14.95 -15.45
CA GLU A 93 5.58 -13.84 -15.19
C GLU A 93 5.62 -13.43 -13.72
N VAL A 94 5.63 -14.42 -12.82
CA VAL A 94 5.75 -14.19 -11.38
C VAL A 94 7.06 -13.50 -11.02
N GLN A 95 8.19 -13.95 -11.58
CA GLN A 95 9.48 -13.29 -11.34
C GLN A 95 9.45 -11.83 -11.82
N SER A 96 8.91 -11.57 -13.00
CA SER A 96 8.78 -10.21 -13.51
C SER A 96 7.89 -9.32 -12.64
N GLY A 97 6.82 -9.89 -12.05
CA GLY A 97 5.97 -9.19 -11.09
C GLY A 97 6.69 -8.89 -9.77
N LEU A 98 7.47 -9.84 -9.24
CA LEU A 98 8.29 -9.63 -8.04
C LEU A 98 9.33 -8.54 -8.26
N ASP A 99 10.02 -8.56 -9.41
CA ASP A 99 11.03 -7.55 -9.75
C ASP A 99 10.41 -6.15 -9.85
N ALA A 100 9.21 -6.04 -10.43
CA ALA A 100 8.46 -4.78 -10.49
C ALA A 100 8.06 -4.28 -9.09
N ALA A 101 7.58 -5.15 -8.21
CA ALA A 101 7.22 -4.79 -6.85
C ALA A 101 8.45 -4.32 -6.05
N ILE A 102 9.58 -5.02 -6.13
CA ILE A 102 10.84 -4.66 -5.45
C ILE A 102 11.33 -3.31 -5.94
N SER A 103 11.38 -3.11 -7.27
CA SER A 103 11.79 -1.84 -7.86
C SER A 103 10.90 -0.67 -7.41
N PHE A 104 9.59 -0.91 -7.27
CA PHE A 104 8.67 0.09 -6.72
C PHE A 104 8.97 0.42 -5.25
N MET A 105 9.28 -0.56 -4.40
CA MET A 105 9.64 -0.28 -3.00
C MET A 105 10.92 0.57 -2.88
N GLU A 106 11.91 0.29 -3.74
CA GLU A 106 13.20 0.98 -3.73
C GLU A 106 13.10 2.42 -4.27
N GLY A 107 12.40 2.62 -5.40
CA GLY A 107 12.39 3.88 -6.14
C GLY A 107 11.07 4.64 -6.12
N GLY A 108 9.96 3.96 -5.84
CA GLY A 108 8.60 4.49 -5.91
C GLY A 108 8.15 5.20 -4.65
N ALA A 109 6.90 4.92 -4.24
CA ALA A 109 6.26 5.59 -3.12
C ALA A 109 6.93 5.28 -1.78
N CYS A 110 6.83 6.22 -0.84
CA CYS A 110 7.39 6.07 0.50
C CYS A 110 6.56 6.87 1.51
N PHE A 111 6.73 6.54 2.79
CA PHE A 111 6.24 7.38 3.86
C PHE A 111 7.15 8.59 4.03
N TYR A 112 6.64 9.66 4.64
CA TYR A 112 7.40 10.85 4.97
C TYR A 112 7.39 11.08 6.48
N ALA A 113 8.58 11.34 7.03
CA ALA A 113 8.75 11.57 8.46
C ALA A 113 8.14 12.92 8.89
N LEU A 114 7.44 12.89 10.03
CA LEU A 114 6.90 14.05 10.74
C LEU A 114 7.83 14.52 11.87
N ASN A 115 8.83 13.72 12.22
CA ASN A 115 9.89 14.03 13.19
C ASN A 115 11.28 13.61 12.67
N GLU A 116 12.34 14.05 13.33
CA GLU A 116 13.73 13.79 12.90
C GLU A 116 14.08 12.29 12.98
N GLU A 117 13.54 11.61 13.99
CA GLU A 117 13.77 10.19 14.26
C GLU A 117 13.14 9.29 13.19
N GLY A 118 12.09 9.75 12.49
CA GLY A 118 11.34 8.95 11.53
C GLY A 118 10.43 7.91 12.17
N THR A 119 10.05 8.11 13.44
CA THR A 119 9.14 7.24 14.19
C THR A 119 7.67 7.70 14.12
N HIS A 120 7.44 8.91 13.61
CA HIS A 120 6.12 9.43 13.30
C HIS A 120 6.09 9.75 11.81
N ALA A 121 5.16 9.19 11.06
CA ALA A 121 5.16 9.27 9.60
C ALA A 121 3.76 9.21 8.99
N TYR A 122 3.66 9.61 7.73
CA TYR A 122 2.43 9.53 6.94
C TYR A 122 2.73 9.11 5.51
N TYR A 123 1.70 8.64 4.81
CA TYR A 123 1.73 8.27 3.40
C TYR A 123 0.66 9.07 2.65
N ALA A 124 1.07 9.81 1.63
CA ALA A 124 0.17 10.57 0.78
C ALA A 124 0.61 10.38 -0.67
N HIS A 125 0.21 9.26 -1.26
CA HIS A 125 0.66 8.86 -2.58
C HIS A 125 -0.46 8.94 -3.60
N VAL A 126 -0.17 9.47 -4.79
CA VAL A 126 -1.08 9.45 -5.92
C VAL A 126 -0.70 8.31 -6.85
N VAL A 127 -1.55 7.29 -6.89
CA VAL A 127 -1.50 6.25 -7.91
C VAL A 127 -2.16 6.83 -9.16
N SER A 128 -1.36 7.28 -10.12
CA SER A 128 -1.87 7.95 -11.33
C SER A 128 -2.71 7.03 -12.23
N ARG A 129 -2.39 5.73 -12.23
CA ARG A 129 -3.12 4.67 -12.92
C ARG A 129 -3.06 3.41 -12.08
N THR A 130 -4.18 3.01 -11.50
CA THR A 130 -4.27 1.77 -10.71
C THR A 130 -4.07 0.52 -11.58
N GLY A 131 -3.50 -0.51 -10.98
CA GLY A 131 -3.55 -1.87 -11.49
C GLY A 131 -4.83 -2.58 -11.09
N SER A 132 -4.90 -3.88 -11.33
CA SER A 132 -6.10 -4.68 -11.08
C SER A 132 -6.39 -4.85 -9.58
N TYR A 133 -5.37 -4.74 -8.72
CA TYR A 133 -5.51 -4.97 -7.28
C TYR A 133 -6.17 -3.79 -6.57
N LEU A 134 -5.59 -2.58 -6.66
CA LEU A 134 -6.14 -1.41 -5.98
C LEU A 134 -7.47 -0.96 -6.59
N SER A 135 -7.66 -1.14 -7.90
CA SER A 135 -8.96 -0.88 -8.54
C SER A 135 -10.04 -1.84 -8.05
N GLY A 136 -9.72 -3.14 -7.92
CA GLY A 136 -10.61 -4.15 -7.35
C GLY A 136 -10.97 -3.85 -5.89
N MET A 137 -9.97 -3.53 -5.06
CA MET A 137 -10.17 -3.13 -3.66
C MET A 137 -11.08 -1.91 -3.53
N ALA A 138 -10.85 -0.89 -4.37
CA ALA A 138 -11.63 0.36 -4.36
C ALA A 138 -12.97 0.26 -5.12
N SER A 139 -13.28 -0.88 -5.77
CA SER A 139 -14.46 -1.04 -6.63
C SER A 139 -14.57 0.05 -7.71
N ILE A 140 -13.45 0.41 -8.33
CA ILE A 140 -13.37 1.37 -9.45
C ILE A 140 -12.84 0.68 -10.71
N PRO A 141 -13.06 1.25 -11.91
CA PRO A 141 -12.44 0.75 -13.13
C PRO A 141 -10.91 0.72 -13.03
N GLU A 142 -10.29 -0.34 -13.56
CA GLU A 142 -8.83 -0.42 -13.64
C GLU A 142 -8.26 0.76 -14.42
N GLY A 143 -7.24 1.38 -13.84
CA GLY A 143 -6.55 2.52 -14.43
C GLY A 143 -7.08 3.88 -13.99
N GLU A 144 -8.18 3.92 -13.24
CA GLU A 144 -8.61 5.15 -12.57
C GLU A 144 -7.57 5.62 -11.53
N PRO A 145 -7.35 6.92 -11.36
CA PRO A 145 -6.44 7.44 -10.35
C PRO A 145 -6.95 7.25 -8.91
N LEU A 146 -6.01 7.12 -7.98
CA LEU A 146 -6.27 7.11 -6.54
C LEU A 146 -5.31 8.02 -5.78
N ALA A 147 -5.82 8.72 -4.78
CA ALA A 147 -5.02 9.21 -3.66
C ALA A 147 -5.10 8.17 -2.52
N TYR A 148 -3.96 7.58 -2.20
CA TYR A 148 -3.78 6.62 -1.11
C TYR A 148 -3.19 7.37 0.09
N LEU A 149 -4.01 7.55 1.12
CA LEU A 149 -3.76 8.46 2.22
C LEU A 149 -3.78 7.71 3.54
N ILE A 150 -2.66 7.68 4.26
CA ILE A 150 -2.49 6.96 5.54
C ILE A 150 -1.70 7.82 6.52
N ALA A 151 -2.14 7.85 7.77
CA ALA A 151 -1.44 8.51 8.88
C ALA A 151 -1.86 7.85 10.20
N PRO A 152 -1.25 8.22 11.34
CA PRO A 152 -1.70 7.72 12.64
C PRO A 152 -3.15 8.14 12.94
N PRO A 153 -3.79 7.54 13.95
CA PRO A 153 -5.26 7.53 14.06
C PRO A 153 -5.94 8.89 14.02
N LEU A 154 -5.45 9.89 14.75
CA LEU A 154 -6.09 11.20 14.83
C LEU A 154 -5.78 12.03 13.58
N GLU A 155 -4.52 12.02 13.17
CA GLU A 155 -3.97 12.67 11.99
C GLU A 155 -4.72 12.25 10.73
N ALA A 156 -4.97 10.94 10.57
CA ALA A 156 -5.69 10.38 9.43
C ALA A 156 -7.14 10.91 9.35
N MET A 157 -7.86 10.94 10.49
CA MET A 157 -9.24 11.42 10.52
C MET A 157 -9.33 12.90 10.13
N CYS A 158 -8.42 13.73 10.65
CA CYS A 158 -8.34 15.14 10.27
C CYS A 158 -7.90 15.33 8.81
N GLY A 159 -6.92 14.55 8.36
CA GLY A 159 -6.36 14.62 7.02
C GLY A 159 -7.37 14.24 5.94
N ILE A 160 -8.14 13.17 6.16
CA ILE A 160 -9.15 12.70 5.20
C ILE A 160 -10.26 13.74 5.02
N ASP A 161 -10.77 14.33 6.11
CA ASP A 161 -11.77 15.40 6.04
C ASP A 161 -11.22 16.62 5.27
N ALA A 162 -9.96 17.01 5.52
CA ALA A 162 -9.32 18.10 4.78
C ALA A 162 -9.16 17.77 3.28
N ALA A 163 -8.77 16.54 2.94
CA ALA A 163 -8.59 16.08 1.57
C ALA A 163 -9.90 16.12 0.76
N LEU A 164 -10.99 15.63 1.36
CA LEU A 164 -12.33 15.65 0.74
C LEU A 164 -12.86 17.07 0.50
N LYS A 165 -12.50 18.02 1.37
CA LYS A 165 -12.90 19.43 1.23
C LYS A 165 -12.07 20.19 0.19
N ALA A 166 -10.82 19.74 -0.05
CA ALA A 166 -9.87 20.45 -0.89
C ALA A 166 -10.03 20.17 -2.39
N ALA A 167 -10.61 19.03 -2.77
CA ALA A 167 -10.67 18.59 -4.16
C ALA A 167 -11.96 17.83 -4.47
N ASP A 168 -12.33 17.80 -5.76
CA ASP A 168 -13.44 16.97 -6.25
C ASP A 168 -13.03 15.50 -6.31
N VAL A 169 -13.05 14.85 -5.15
CA VAL A 169 -12.72 13.44 -4.97
C VAL A 169 -13.82 12.72 -4.19
N LYS A 170 -13.91 11.41 -4.38
CA LYS A 170 -14.84 10.53 -3.69
C LYS A 170 -14.08 9.52 -2.84
N MET A 171 -14.51 9.32 -1.62
CA MET A 171 -14.02 8.22 -0.80
C MET A 171 -14.57 6.91 -1.32
N VAL A 172 -13.67 6.01 -1.73
CA VAL A 172 -14.00 4.68 -2.25
C VAL A 172 -13.63 3.58 -1.28
N GLN A 173 -12.65 3.83 -0.42
CA GLN A 173 -12.32 2.95 0.69
C GLN A 173 -11.98 3.77 1.93
N PHE A 174 -12.54 3.37 3.07
CA PHE A 174 -12.21 3.93 4.38
C PHE A 174 -11.44 2.89 5.20
N TYR A 175 -10.32 3.31 5.76
CA TYR A 175 -9.51 2.52 6.70
C TYR A 175 -9.66 3.14 8.09
N GLY A 176 -10.77 2.81 8.76
CA GLY A 176 -11.03 3.29 10.12
C GLY A 176 -9.99 2.77 11.11
N PRO A 177 -9.39 3.62 11.97
CA PRO A 177 -8.35 3.17 12.88
C PRO A 177 -8.91 2.32 14.04
N PRO A 178 -8.15 1.32 14.54
CA PRO A 178 -6.85 0.91 14.03
C PRO A 178 -6.96 -0.10 12.87
N THR A 179 -6.15 0.09 11.83
CA THR A 179 -5.68 -1.02 10.98
C THR A 179 -4.75 -1.93 11.79
N GLU A 180 -4.35 -3.09 11.24
CA GLU A 180 -3.44 -4.01 11.92
C GLU A 180 -2.14 -3.32 12.40
N THR A 181 -1.64 -2.33 11.66
CA THR A 181 -0.42 -1.56 11.99
C THR A 181 -0.65 -0.36 12.92
N ASN A 182 -1.88 -0.16 13.42
CA ASN A 182 -2.33 0.98 14.24
C ASN A 182 -2.38 2.33 13.50
N PHE A 183 -2.61 2.30 12.18
CA PHE A 183 -2.84 3.49 11.37
C PHE A 183 -4.33 3.64 11.01
N GLY A 184 -4.66 4.68 10.25
CA GLY A 184 -5.94 4.85 9.58
C GLY A 184 -5.79 5.67 8.30
N GLY A 185 -6.87 5.84 7.54
CA GLY A 185 -6.87 6.63 6.32
C GLY A 185 -7.91 6.18 5.30
N GLY A 186 -7.56 6.20 4.01
CA GLY A 186 -8.46 5.77 2.95
C GLY A 186 -7.91 5.90 1.53
N LEU A 187 -8.72 5.44 0.58
CA LEU A 187 -8.53 5.62 -0.85
C LEU A 187 -9.58 6.62 -1.36
N LEU A 188 -9.11 7.68 -2.03
CA LEU A 188 -9.96 8.65 -2.69
C LEU A 188 -9.74 8.58 -4.21
N THR A 189 -10.82 8.62 -4.99
CA THR A 189 -10.75 8.64 -6.47
C THR A 189 -11.30 9.94 -7.04
N GLY A 190 -10.84 10.32 -8.22
CA GLY A 190 -11.18 11.54 -8.94
C GLY A 190 -10.24 11.70 -10.13
N SER A 191 -10.21 12.89 -10.74
CA SER A 191 -9.18 13.18 -11.73
C SER A 191 -7.78 13.11 -11.08
N GLN A 192 -6.75 12.82 -11.86
CA GLN A 192 -5.38 12.76 -11.33
C GLN A 192 -4.99 14.05 -10.58
N SER A 193 -5.38 15.22 -11.11
CA SER A 193 -5.13 16.51 -10.45
C SER A 193 -5.94 16.69 -9.16
N ALA A 194 -7.17 16.18 -9.09
CA ALA A 194 -7.96 16.20 -7.87
C ALA A 194 -7.36 15.28 -6.81
N CYS A 195 -6.88 14.09 -7.18
CA CYS A 195 -6.14 13.19 -6.29
C CYS A 195 -4.85 13.84 -5.76
N THR A 196 -4.10 14.56 -6.60
CA THR A 196 -2.92 15.33 -6.17
C THR A 196 -3.28 16.41 -5.15
N ALA A 197 -4.29 17.23 -5.44
CA ALA A 197 -4.74 18.27 -4.52
C ALA A 197 -5.24 17.69 -3.18
N ALA A 198 -5.95 16.56 -3.22
CA ALA A 198 -6.40 15.84 -2.04
C ALA A 198 -5.21 15.33 -1.20
N ALA A 199 -4.17 14.76 -1.83
CA ALA A 199 -2.98 14.27 -1.16
C ALA A 199 -2.15 15.40 -0.52
N GLU A 200 -2.01 16.53 -1.21
CA GLU A 200 -1.34 17.72 -0.66
C GLU A 200 -2.08 18.28 0.55
N ALA A 201 -3.41 18.37 0.48
CA ALA A 201 -4.24 18.83 1.59
C ALA A 201 -4.19 17.87 2.79
N PHE A 202 -4.22 16.56 2.53
CA PHE A 202 -4.01 15.53 3.56
C PHE A 202 -2.66 15.72 4.27
N ALA A 203 -1.58 15.83 3.51
CA ALA A 203 -0.24 16.00 4.03
C ALA A 203 -0.09 17.28 4.87
N GLU A 204 -0.66 18.41 4.45
CA GLU A 204 -0.64 19.65 5.25
C GLU A 204 -1.45 19.52 6.53
N ALA A 205 -2.63 18.90 6.50
CA ALA A 205 -3.45 18.68 7.68
C ALA A 205 -2.75 17.78 8.71
N VAL A 206 -2.15 16.67 8.27
CA VAL A 206 -1.36 15.78 9.12
C VAL A 206 -0.18 16.52 9.76
N ARG A 207 0.56 17.32 8.97
CA ARG A 207 1.68 18.14 9.49
C ARG A 207 1.20 19.21 10.47
N SER A 208 0.02 19.80 10.24
CA SER A 208 -0.58 20.77 11.17
C SER A 208 -0.89 20.12 12.53
N VAL A 209 -1.47 18.91 12.52
CA VAL A 209 -1.70 18.13 13.74
C VAL A 209 -0.39 17.80 14.44
N ALA A 210 0.62 17.31 13.71
CA ALA A 210 1.92 16.98 14.28
C ALA A 210 2.63 18.18 14.93
N ARG A 211 2.52 19.38 14.32
CA ARG A 211 3.10 20.62 14.87
C ARG A 211 2.38 21.15 16.11
N GLN A 212 1.06 20.98 16.17
CA GLN A 212 0.22 21.47 17.27
C GLN A 212 -0.83 20.43 17.66
N PRO A 213 -0.43 19.33 18.33
CA PRO A 213 -1.33 18.20 18.59
C PRO A 213 -2.43 18.55 19.60
N VAL A 214 -2.19 19.55 20.45
CA VAL A 214 -3.17 20.04 21.43
C VAL A 214 -3.45 21.51 21.12
N LYS A 215 -4.62 21.80 20.55
CA LYS A 215 -5.16 23.16 20.42
C LYS A 215 -6.06 23.42 21.63
N ARG A 216 -5.73 24.45 22.41
CA ARG A 216 -6.53 24.96 23.54
C ARG A 216 -6.85 26.42 23.27
#